data_AF-A0A3P9PRA2-F1
#
_entry.id   AF-A0A3P9PRA2-F1
#
_cell.length_a   1.000
_cell.length_b   1.000
_cell.length_c   1.000
_cell.angle_alpha   90.00
_cell.angle_beta   90.00
_cell.angle_gamma   90.00
#
_symmetry.space_group_name_H-M   'P 1'
#
loop_
_entity.id
_entity.type
_entity.pdbx_description
1 polymer ?
#
loop_
_entity_poly.entity_id
_entity_poly.type
_entity_poly.pdbx_seq_one_letter_code
_entity_poly.pdbx_strand_id
1 'polypeptide(L)'
;LNLTQIVQEFNTLVALYRELVISIGEITVDCPTLRADMLKTRTKGCEMARAAHQSLSLISGPEDGEIHPEICRLFIQLQCCLEMYITEMLKSVCLLGSLQLHRKGKDSCCPPGIDSKTEDSDIPILEDTSSSPTDCPQLCWLVATDIENIEKDMRDMKNLLSKLRETMPLPLKNQDDSSLLNLTPYPLVRQRKRRFFGLCCLVTS
;
A
#
# COMPACT_ATOMS: atom_id res chain seq x y z
N LEU A 1 -15.15 -2.10 18.00
CA LEU A 1 -15.40 -1.65 16.61
C LEU A 1 -16.04 -2.80 15.86
N ASN A 2 -17.06 -2.52 15.04
CA ASN A 2 -17.65 -3.54 14.17
C ASN A 2 -16.60 -3.91 13.09
N LEU A 3 -16.32 -5.20 12.87
CA LEU A 3 -15.29 -5.66 11.93
C LEU A 3 -15.42 -5.02 10.53
N THR A 4 -16.65 -4.88 10.03
CA THR A 4 -16.92 -4.21 8.75
C THR A 4 -16.43 -2.76 8.74
N GLN A 5 -16.56 -2.03 9.85
CA GLN A 5 -16.05 -0.67 9.97
C GLN A 5 -14.52 -0.64 9.94
N ILE A 6 -13.86 -1.60 10.58
CA ILE A 6 -12.39 -1.70 10.60
C ILE A 6 -11.85 -1.95 9.18
N VAL A 7 -12.44 -2.90 8.45
CA VAL A 7 -12.04 -3.21 7.07
C VAL A 7 -12.30 -2.03 6.13
N GLN A 8 -13.43 -1.33 6.30
CA GLN A 8 -13.74 -0.15 5.49
C GLN A 8 -12.81 1.03 5.78
N GLU A 9 -12.47 1.26 7.04
CA GLU A 9 -11.52 2.30 7.43
C GLU A 9 -10.11 1.97 6.93
N PHE A 10 -9.69 0.70 7.00
CA PHE A 10 -8.43 0.27 6.38
C PHE A 10 -8.43 0.54 4.88
N ASN A 11 -9.49 0.16 4.15
CA ASN A 11 -9.61 0.42 2.71
C ASN A 11 -9.52 1.93 2.38
N THR A 12 -10.13 2.78 3.22
CA THR A 12 -10.02 4.24 3.09
C THR A 12 -8.59 4.73 3.28
N LEU A 13 -7.86 4.17 4.26
CA LEU A 13 -6.44 4.50 4.49
C LEU A 13 -5.55 4.04 3.32
N VAL A 14 -5.83 2.89 2.71
CA VAL A 14 -5.12 2.43 1.50
C VAL A 14 -5.33 3.40 0.35
N ALA A 15 -6.57 3.87 0.14
CA ALA A 15 -6.86 4.88 -0.87
C ALA A 15 -6.14 6.21 -0.60
N LEU A 16 -6.18 6.71 0.64
CA LEU A 16 -5.45 7.92 1.03
C LEU A 16 -3.94 7.77 0.85
N TYR A 17 -3.37 6.61 1.24
CA TYR A 17 -1.94 6.36 1.07
C TYR A 17 -1.55 6.37 -0.42
N ARG A 18 -2.39 5.80 -1.30
CA ARG A 18 -2.18 5.86 -2.76
C ARG A 18 -2.17 7.30 -3.29
N GLU A 19 -3.08 8.16 -2.85
CA GLU A 19 -3.07 9.57 -3.26
C GLU A 19 -1.80 10.30 -2.80
N LEU A 20 -1.30 9.99 -1.60
CA LEU A 20 -0.02 10.52 -1.12
C LEU A 20 1.17 9.99 -1.93
N VAL A 21 1.15 8.70 -2.33
CA VAL A 21 2.16 8.10 -3.22
C VAL A 21 2.17 8.79 -4.57
N ILE A 22 1.00 9.08 -5.15
CA ILE A 22 0.87 9.85 -6.39
C ILE A 22 1.48 11.23 -6.20
N SER A 23 1.13 11.91 -5.11
CA SER A 23 1.66 13.25 -4.79
C SER A 23 3.20 13.26 -4.68
N ILE A 24 3.82 12.22 -4.10
CA ILE A 24 5.28 12.08 -4.08
C ILE A 24 5.86 11.96 -5.51
N GLY A 25 5.16 11.25 -6.40
CA GLY A 25 5.57 11.09 -7.79
C GLY A 25 5.48 12.37 -8.63
N GLU A 26 4.71 13.36 -8.19
CA GLU A 26 4.53 14.64 -8.88
C GLU A 26 5.54 15.71 -8.45
N ILE A 27 6.15 15.57 -7.27
CA ILE A 27 7.15 16.51 -6.75
C ILE A 27 8.56 16.15 -7.19
N THR A 28 9.40 17.17 -7.37
CA THR A 28 10.83 17.02 -7.76
C THR A 28 11.80 17.35 -6.62
N VAL A 29 11.29 17.89 -5.51
CA VAL A 29 12.04 18.28 -4.31
C VAL A 29 11.34 17.69 -3.09
N ASP A 30 12.10 17.30 -2.08
CA ASP A 30 11.56 16.75 -0.84
C ASP A 30 10.54 17.68 -0.17
N CYS A 31 9.46 17.10 0.35
CA CYS A 31 8.38 17.80 1.03
C CYS A 31 8.11 17.15 2.40
N PRO A 32 8.64 17.72 3.50
CA PRO A 32 8.53 17.14 4.84
C PRO A 32 7.09 16.96 5.33
N THR A 33 6.18 17.87 4.98
CA THR A 33 4.77 17.78 5.36
C THR A 33 4.08 16.58 4.69
N LEU A 34 4.35 16.37 3.40
CA LEU A 34 3.84 15.22 2.67
C LEU A 34 4.39 13.89 3.26
N ARG A 35 5.68 13.84 3.61
CA ARG A 35 6.26 12.66 4.29
C ARG A 35 5.63 12.43 5.66
N ALA A 36 5.33 13.48 6.43
CA ALA A 36 4.64 13.36 7.71
C ALA A 36 3.22 12.80 7.54
N ASP A 37 2.48 13.23 6.52
CA ASP A 37 1.15 12.70 6.21
C ASP A 37 1.21 11.24 5.75
N MET A 38 2.23 10.87 4.97
CA MET A 38 2.50 9.48 4.61
C MET A 38 2.78 8.63 5.84
N LEU A 39 3.65 9.08 6.74
CA LEU A 39 3.96 8.38 7.99
C LEU A 39 2.70 8.17 8.83
N LYS A 40 1.90 9.23 9.04
CA LYS A 40 0.68 9.17 9.83
C LYS A 40 -0.33 8.19 9.22
N THR A 41 -0.56 8.28 7.92
CA THR A 41 -1.48 7.40 7.19
C THR A 41 -0.98 5.96 7.23
N ARG A 42 0.32 5.76 7.05
CA ARG A 42 0.95 4.44 7.05
C ARG A 42 0.82 3.74 8.40
N THR A 43 1.21 4.41 9.47
CA THR A 43 1.14 3.87 10.84
C THR A 43 -0.28 3.45 11.18
N LYS A 44 -1.27 4.31 10.92
CA LYS A 44 -2.68 4.00 11.14
C LYS A 44 -3.15 2.84 10.24
N GLY A 45 -2.74 2.80 8.97
CA GLY A 45 -3.05 1.70 8.06
C GLY A 45 -2.53 0.35 8.57
N CYS A 46 -1.29 0.31 9.06
CA CYS A 46 -0.70 -0.90 9.65
C CYS A 46 -1.44 -1.36 10.91
N GLU A 47 -1.85 -0.42 11.77
CA GLU A 47 -2.67 -0.72 12.96
C GLU A 47 -4.03 -1.30 12.60
N MET A 48 -4.72 -0.67 11.64
CA MET A 48 -6.04 -1.11 11.20
C MET A 48 -6.01 -2.46 10.49
N ALA A 49 -4.99 -2.73 9.68
CA ALA A 49 -4.79 -4.04 9.05
C ALA A 49 -4.62 -5.15 10.11
N ARG A 50 -3.76 -4.90 11.11
CA ARG A 50 -3.55 -5.84 12.23
C ARG A 50 -4.84 -6.07 13.03
N ALA A 51 -5.57 -5.01 13.35
CA ALA A 51 -6.84 -5.10 14.06
C ALA A 51 -7.92 -5.85 13.27
N ALA A 52 -8.01 -5.62 11.96
CA ALA A 52 -8.94 -6.32 11.07
C ALA A 52 -8.65 -7.83 11.03
N HIS A 53 -7.38 -8.20 10.85
CA HIS A 53 -6.95 -9.60 10.86
C HIS A 53 -7.26 -10.27 12.21
N GLN A 54 -6.86 -9.65 13.33
CA GLN A 54 -7.14 -10.20 14.67
C GLN A 54 -8.64 -10.41 14.89
N SER A 55 -9.46 -9.43 14.50
CA SER A 55 -10.91 -9.50 14.63
C SER A 55 -11.51 -10.61 13.75
N LEU A 56 -11.00 -10.81 12.54
CA LEU A 56 -11.41 -11.91 11.65
C LEU A 56 -11.04 -13.27 12.24
N SER A 57 -9.79 -13.43 12.72
CA SER A 57 -9.33 -14.70 13.29
C SER A 57 -10.14 -15.15 14.52
N LEU A 58 -10.71 -14.22 15.28
CA LEU A 58 -11.56 -14.52 16.44
C LEU A 58 -12.94 -15.06 16.06
N ILE A 59 -13.47 -14.67 14.90
CA ILE A 59 -14.82 -15.05 14.45
C ILE A 59 -14.84 -16.23 13.47
N SER A 60 -13.69 -16.58 12.89
CA SER A 60 -13.52 -17.71 11.96
C SER A 60 -13.16 -19.03 12.65
N GLY A 61 -13.46 -19.16 13.95
CA GLY A 61 -13.18 -20.37 14.74
C GLY A 61 -13.97 -21.61 14.30
N PRO A 62 -13.59 -22.81 14.77
CA PRO A 62 -14.14 -24.10 14.35
C PRO A 62 -15.48 -24.39 15.02
N GLU A 63 -16.37 -23.41 15.05
CA GLU A 63 -17.76 -23.65 15.44
C GLU A 63 -18.41 -24.33 14.23
N ASP A 64 -18.90 -25.56 14.44
CA ASP A 64 -19.55 -26.56 13.57
C ASP A 64 -20.65 -26.07 12.57
N GLY A 65 -20.51 -24.89 11.99
CA GLY A 65 -21.50 -24.20 11.17
C GLY A 65 -20.94 -23.65 9.88
N GLU A 66 -21.81 -23.53 8.88
CA GLU A 66 -21.52 -22.85 7.62
C GLU A 66 -20.94 -21.45 7.88
N ILE A 67 -19.74 -21.19 7.35
CA ILE A 67 -19.11 -19.88 7.44
C ILE A 67 -20.01 -18.87 6.75
N HIS A 68 -20.46 -17.86 7.51
CA HIS A 68 -21.40 -16.87 7.00
C HIS A 68 -20.80 -16.17 5.77
N PRO A 69 -21.54 -16.04 4.64
CA PRO A 69 -21.01 -15.45 3.40
C PRO A 69 -20.39 -14.06 3.57
N GLU A 70 -20.90 -13.28 4.52
CA GLU A 70 -20.36 -11.95 4.84
C GLU A 70 -18.94 -12.02 5.43
N ILE A 71 -18.61 -13.06 6.21
CA ILE A 71 -17.24 -13.27 6.73
C ILE A 71 -16.30 -13.57 5.56
N CYS A 72 -16.71 -14.41 4.62
CA CYS A 72 -15.94 -14.68 3.40
C CYS A 72 -15.67 -13.40 2.59
N ARG A 73 -16.66 -12.53 2.45
CA ARG A 73 -16.50 -11.23 1.77
C ARG A 73 -15.49 -10.34 2.48
N LEU A 74 -15.49 -10.33 3.82
CA LEU A 74 -14.54 -9.56 4.61
C LEU A 74 -13.10 -10.10 4.48
N PHE A 75 -12.91 -11.41 4.41
CA PHE A 75 -11.60 -12.01 4.11
C PHE A 75 -11.07 -11.58 2.73
N ILE A 76 -11.90 -11.70 1.69
CA ILE A 76 -11.53 -11.29 0.33
C ILE A 76 -11.20 -9.79 0.31
N GLN A 77 -12.05 -8.96 0.90
CA GLN A 77 -11.84 -7.52 0.93
C GLN A 77 -10.54 -7.16 1.66
N LEU A 78 -10.28 -7.75 2.84
CA LEU A 78 -9.06 -7.48 3.58
C LEU A 78 -7.81 -7.95 2.81
N GLN A 79 -7.87 -9.13 2.18
CA GLN A 79 -6.77 -9.65 1.36
C GLN A 79 -6.44 -8.69 0.21
N CYS A 80 -7.44 -8.30 -0.58
CA CYS A 80 -7.24 -7.37 -1.69
C CYS A 80 -6.71 -6.01 -1.21
N CYS A 81 -7.25 -5.48 -0.11
CA CYS A 81 -6.77 -4.22 0.48
C CYS A 81 -5.31 -4.33 0.89
N LEU A 82 -4.91 -5.44 1.52
CA LEU A 82 -3.55 -5.65 2.01
C LEU A 82 -2.54 -5.82 0.86
N GLU A 83 -2.92 -6.55 -0.20
CA GLU A 83 -2.11 -6.68 -1.43
C GLU A 83 -1.88 -5.34 -2.13
N MET A 84 -2.95 -4.55 -2.27
CA MET A 84 -2.84 -3.19 -2.80
C MET A 84 -1.94 -2.34 -1.91
N TYR A 85 -2.13 -2.38 -0.59
CA TYR A 85 -1.37 -1.57 0.34
C TYR A 85 0.14 -1.87 0.30
N ILE A 86 0.52 -3.15 0.26
CA ILE A 86 1.90 -3.60 0.09
C ILE A 86 2.48 -3.07 -1.23
N THR A 87 1.69 -3.08 -2.31
CA THR A 87 2.11 -2.57 -3.61
C THR A 87 2.34 -1.05 -3.58
N GLU A 88 1.46 -0.30 -2.92
CA GLU A 88 1.62 1.14 -2.74
C GLU A 88 2.82 1.48 -1.82
N MET A 89 3.09 0.67 -0.80
CA MET A 89 4.32 0.81 0.00
C MET A 89 5.57 0.63 -0.86
N LEU A 90 5.61 -0.38 -1.73
CA LEU A 90 6.73 -0.59 -2.64
C LEU A 90 6.95 0.62 -3.55
N LYS A 91 5.88 1.16 -4.14
CA LYS A 91 5.96 2.37 -4.96
C LYS A 91 6.51 3.57 -4.17
N SER A 92 6.06 3.77 -2.93
CA SER A 92 6.60 4.86 -2.09
C SER A 92 8.09 4.73 -1.83
N VAL A 93 8.60 3.52 -1.58
CA VAL A 93 10.05 3.28 -1.41
C VAL A 93 10.81 3.67 -2.67
N CYS A 94 10.34 3.23 -3.84
CA CYS A 94 10.98 3.56 -5.11
C CYS A 94 11.01 5.07 -5.37
N LEU A 95 9.88 5.76 -5.20
CA LEU A 95 9.77 7.19 -5.46
C LEU A 95 10.61 8.04 -4.49
N LEU A 96 10.55 7.72 -3.19
CA LEU A 96 11.39 8.38 -2.18
C LEU A 96 12.88 8.14 -2.45
N GLY A 97 13.25 6.94 -2.88
CA GLY A 97 14.62 6.62 -3.29
C GLY A 97 15.08 7.46 -4.50
N SER A 98 14.20 7.68 -5.48
CA SER A 98 14.51 8.56 -6.62
C SER A 98 14.76 10.01 -6.19
N LEU A 99 13.99 10.54 -5.24
CA LEU A 99 14.21 11.89 -4.69
C LEU A 99 15.59 12.02 -4.01
N GLN A 100 16.09 10.97 -3.35
CA GLN A 100 17.46 10.97 -2.80
C GLN A 100 18.54 11.00 -3.88
N LEU A 101 18.35 10.25 -4.98
CA LEU A 101 19.34 10.13 -6.06
C LEU A 101 19.49 11.45 -6.85
N HIS A 102 18.38 12.15 -7.13
CA HIS A 102 18.41 13.44 -7.81
C HIS A 102 19.23 14.50 -7.06
N ARG A 103 19.30 14.41 -5.73
CA ARG A 103 20.14 15.31 -4.91
C ARG A 103 21.62 14.98 -5.01
N LYS A 104 21.97 13.69 -4.92
CA LYS A 104 23.37 13.23 -5.00
C LYS A 104 24.02 13.50 -6.36
N GLY A 105 23.24 13.56 -7.44
CA GLY A 105 23.72 13.94 -8.77
C GLY A 105 23.93 15.44 -8.99
N LYS A 106 23.37 16.31 -8.13
CA LYS A 106 23.51 17.78 -8.26
C LYS A 106 24.72 18.33 -7.49
N ASP A 107 25.21 17.59 -6.49
CA ASP A 107 26.41 17.93 -5.72
C ASP A 107 27.72 17.33 -6.30
N SER A 108 27.66 16.55 -7.39
CA SER A 108 28.84 15.89 -7.98
C SER A 108 29.52 16.66 -9.11
N CYS A 109 29.26 17.96 -9.27
CA CYS A 109 29.98 18.81 -10.22
C CYS A 109 30.94 19.76 -9.50
N CYS A 110 31.98 19.20 -8.89
CA CYS A 110 33.20 19.95 -8.61
C CYS A 110 34.38 19.04 -8.99
N PRO A 111 35.18 19.38 -10.01
CA PRO A 111 36.37 18.59 -10.32
C PRO A 111 37.36 18.71 -9.15
N PRO A 112 38.16 17.66 -8.85
CA PRO A 112 39.25 17.79 -7.89
C PRO A 112 40.34 18.67 -8.50
N GLY A 113 40.25 19.97 -8.23
CA GLY A 113 41.27 20.94 -8.59
C GLY A 113 42.54 20.69 -7.78
N ILE A 114 43.61 20.41 -8.51
CA ILE A 114 44.98 20.19 -8.06
C ILE A 114 45.58 21.44 -7.38
N ASP A 115 46.45 21.17 -6.40
CA ASP A 115 47.41 22.03 -5.66
C ASP A 115 47.80 23.39 -6.28
N SER A 116 47.89 24.42 -5.43
CA SER A 116 48.86 25.53 -5.58
C SER A 116 49.14 26.22 -4.25
N LYS A 117 50.43 26.29 -3.89
CA LYS A 117 51.01 27.05 -2.77
C LYS A 117 50.83 28.57 -2.96
N THR A 118 50.89 29.30 -1.82
CA THR A 118 51.53 30.63 -1.63
C THR A 118 50.63 31.76 -1.09
N GLU A 119 50.84 32.03 0.21
CA GLU A 119 51.11 33.32 0.91
C GLU A 119 50.25 34.58 0.66
N ASP A 120 49.50 34.93 1.73
CA ASP A 120 49.32 36.22 2.41
C ASP A 120 49.28 37.54 1.61
N SER A 121 48.10 38.19 1.56
CA SER A 121 47.95 39.66 1.57
C SER A 121 46.49 40.11 1.72
N ASP A 122 46.29 41.04 2.66
CA ASP A 122 45.05 41.70 3.09
C ASP A 122 44.34 42.55 2.02
N ILE A 123 42.98 42.60 2.09
CA ILE A 123 42.11 43.81 2.19
C ILE A 123 40.62 43.37 2.07
N PRO A 124 39.66 44.02 2.78
CA PRO A 124 38.32 43.49 3.04
C PRO A 124 37.25 44.03 2.09
N ILE A 125 36.35 43.16 1.61
CA ILE A 125 35.10 43.58 0.95
C ILE A 125 33.94 42.72 1.49
N LEU A 126 33.01 43.41 2.15
CA LEU A 126 31.69 42.95 2.56
C LEU A 126 30.94 42.36 1.36
N GLU A 127 30.57 41.09 1.44
CA GLU A 127 29.37 40.57 0.79
C GLU A 127 28.58 39.72 1.79
N ASP A 128 27.44 40.27 2.18
CA ASP A 128 26.34 39.58 2.85
C ASP A 128 25.91 38.39 2.01
N THR A 129 26.42 37.21 2.32
CA THR A 129 25.77 35.95 1.97
C THR A 129 25.83 35.04 3.18
N SER A 130 24.76 35.08 3.99
CA SER A 130 24.45 34.03 4.94
C SER A 130 24.11 32.75 4.18
N SER A 131 25.12 32.07 3.67
CA SER A 131 24.97 30.69 3.23
C SER A 131 25.22 29.82 4.46
N SER A 132 24.15 29.31 5.06
CA SER A 132 24.23 28.20 5.99
C SER A 132 24.28 26.90 5.18
N PRO A 133 25.42 26.18 5.08
CA PRO A 133 25.46 24.86 4.47
C PRO A 133 25.37 23.85 5.61
N THR A 134 24.18 23.65 6.18
CA THR A 134 24.02 22.67 7.27
C THR A 134 22.76 21.81 7.14
N ASP A 135 21.75 22.24 6.38
CA ASP A 135 20.49 21.47 6.25
C ASP A 135 20.57 20.32 5.23
N CYS A 136 21.69 20.19 4.49
CA CYS A 136 21.77 19.23 3.40
C CYS A 136 21.88 17.76 3.84
N PRO A 137 22.82 17.37 4.74
CA PRO A 137 22.99 15.98 5.15
C PRO A 137 21.82 15.47 6.01
N GLN A 138 21.26 16.32 6.87
CA GLN A 138 20.24 15.93 7.84
C GLN A 138 18.91 15.57 7.18
N LEU A 139 18.50 16.31 6.13
CA LEU A 139 17.28 16.00 5.39
C LEU A 139 17.39 14.69 4.58
N CYS A 140 18.57 14.39 4.02
CA CYS A 140 18.84 13.13 3.32
C CYS A 140 18.73 11.93 4.27
N TRP A 141 19.26 12.07 5.48
CA TRP A 141 19.18 11.04 6.51
C TRP A 141 17.74 10.74 6.94
N LEU A 142 16.89 11.77 7.05
CA LEU A 142 15.46 11.59 7.37
C LEU A 142 14.70 10.80 6.31
N VAL A 143 14.94 11.04 5.01
CA VAL A 143 14.29 10.27 3.93
C VAL A 143 14.78 8.81 3.96
N ALA A 144 16.04 8.56 4.28
CA ALA A 144 16.57 7.19 4.39
C ALA A 144 15.89 6.42 5.53
N THR A 145 15.74 7.06 6.70
CA THR A 145 14.98 6.49 7.82
C THR A 145 13.52 6.22 7.43
N ASP A 146 12.87 7.11 6.69
CA ASP A 146 11.50 6.87 6.21
C ASP A 146 11.41 5.64 5.32
N ILE A 147 12.35 5.46 4.39
CA ILE A 147 12.41 4.28 3.51
C ILE A 147 12.58 3.00 4.33
N GLU A 148 13.54 2.94 5.24
CA GLU A 148 13.78 1.76 6.09
C GLU A 148 12.53 1.38 6.91
N ASN A 149 11.84 2.38 7.44
CA ASN A 149 10.59 2.18 8.17
C ASN A 149 9.47 1.63 7.27
N ILE A 150 9.31 2.16 6.05
CA ILE A 150 8.32 1.66 5.08
C ILE A 150 8.65 0.22 4.70
N GLU A 151 9.92 -0.11 4.46
CA GLU A 151 10.32 -1.47 4.12
C GLU A 151 10.05 -2.47 5.25
N LYS A 152 10.29 -2.05 6.50
CA LYS A 152 9.94 -2.85 7.68
C LYS A 152 8.44 -3.09 7.75
N ASP A 153 7.64 -2.03 7.68
CA ASP A 153 6.18 -2.13 7.72
C ASP A 153 5.66 -3.00 6.55
N MET A 154 6.26 -2.88 5.37
CA MET A 154 5.93 -3.71 4.20
C MET A 154 6.20 -5.20 4.47
N ARG A 155 7.34 -5.55 5.10
CA ARG A 155 7.61 -6.94 5.50
C ARG A 155 6.57 -7.44 6.49
N ASP A 156 6.20 -6.62 7.48
CA ASP A 156 5.18 -6.96 8.46
C ASP A 156 3.80 -7.15 7.83
N MET A 157 3.43 -6.30 6.85
CA MET A 157 2.18 -6.45 6.09
C MET A 157 2.19 -7.70 5.20
N LYS A 158 3.32 -8.05 4.58
CA LYS A 158 3.47 -9.33 3.85
C LYS A 158 3.31 -10.54 4.76
N ASN A 159 3.89 -10.49 5.95
CA ASN A 159 3.72 -11.54 6.95
C ASN A 159 2.26 -11.66 7.40
N LEU A 160 1.57 -10.53 7.58
CA LEU A 160 0.15 -10.50 7.90
C LEU A 160 -0.71 -11.09 6.76
N LEU A 161 -0.37 -10.81 5.50
CA LEU A 161 -1.04 -11.37 4.33
C LEU A 161 -0.88 -12.90 4.26
N SER A 162 0.31 -13.41 4.58
CA SER A 162 0.54 -14.86 4.68
C SER A 162 -0.38 -15.50 5.71
N LYS A 163 -0.44 -14.93 6.93
CA LYS A 163 -1.31 -15.41 8.01
C LYS A 163 -2.79 -15.32 7.66
N LEU A 164 -3.20 -14.28 6.94
CA LEU A 164 -4.58 -14.13 6.48
C LEU A 164 -4.97 -15.28 5.52
N ARG A 165 -4.08 -15.63 4.58
CA ARG A 165 -4.31 -16.73 3.63
C ARG A 165 -4.31 -18.10 4.32
N GLU A 166 -3.52 -18.27 5.38
CA GLU A 166 -3.51 -19.49 6.18
C GLU A 166 -4.80 -19.69 6.98
N THR A 167 -5.37 -18.60 7.50
CA THR A 167 -6.59 -18.59 8.31
C THR A 167 -7.88 -18.46 7.49
N MET A 168 -7.76 -18.36 6.17
CA MET A 168 -8.90 -18.18 5.29
C MET A 168 -9.79 -19.44 5.26
N PRO A 169 -11.13 -19.27 5.29
CA PRO A 169 -12.10 -20.35 5.09
C PRO A 169 -11.74 -21.31 3.95
N LEU A 170 -11.82 -22.63 4.20
CA LEU A 170 -11.56 -23.67 3.18
C LEU A 170 -12.30 -23.46 1.84
N PRO A 171 -13.58 -23.02 1.80
CA PRO A 171 -14.26 -22.73 0.54
C PRO A 171 -13.56 -21.65 -0.31
N LEU A 172 -12.85 -20.71 0.31
CA LEU A 172 -12.06 -19.69 -0.38
C LEU A 172 -10.67 -20.21 -0.74
N LYS A 173 -10.00 -20.93 0.17
CA LYS A 173 -8.67 -21.49 -0.07
C LYS A 173 -8.63 -22.46 -1.26
N ASN A 174 -9.68 -23.28 -1.43
CA ASN A 174 -9.79 -24.22 -2.55
C ASN A 174 -10.10 -23.53 -3.90
N GLN A 175 -10.58 -22.27 -3.90
CA GLN A 175 -10.83 -21.51 -5.14
C GLN A 175 -9.54 -20.95 -5.74
N ASP A 176 -8.59 -20.52 -4.91
CA ASP A 176 -7.29 -20.02 -5.38
C ASP A 176 -6.45 -21.15 -6.02
N ASP A 177 -6.51 -22.38 -5.48
CA ASP A 177 -5.78 -23.54 -6.04
C ASP A 177 -6.51 -24.20 -7.24
N SER A 178 -7.85 -24.23 -7.25
CA SER A 178 -8.63 -24.86 -8.35
C SER A 178 -8.80 -23.99 -9.59
N SER A 179 -8.65 -22.66 -9.47
CA SER A 179 -8.89 -21.73 -10.59
C SER A 179 -7.76 -21.69 -11.62
N LEU A 180 -6.58 -22.25 -11.31
CA LEU A 180 -5.49 -22.40 -12.29
C LEU A 180 -5.69 -23.59 -13.25
N LEU A 181 -6.59 -24.55 -12.97
CA LEU A 181 -6.73 -25.76 -13.80
C LEU A 181 -8.16 -26.20 -14.12
N ASN A 182 -9.21 -25.43 -13.81
CA ASN A 182 -10.58 -25.81 -14.18
C ASN A 182 -11.38 -24.67 -14.82
N LEU A 183 -11.13 -24.43 -16.11
CA LEU A 183 -12.11 -23.82 -17.02
C LEU A 183 -13.22 -24.82 -17.37
N THR A 184 -13.94 -25.34 -16.37
CA THR A 184 -15.22 -26.00 -16.59
C THR A 184 -16.33 -25.02 -16.26
N PRO A 185 -17.17 -24.62 -17.23
CA PRO A 185 -18.23 -23.65 -16.97
C PRO A 185 -19.33 -24.34 -16.16
N TYR A 186 -19.37 -24.11 -14.84
CA TYR A 186 -20.56 -24.43 -14.06
C TYR A 186 -21.67 -23.43 -14.42
N PRO A 187 -22.87 -23.88 -14.80
CA PRO A 187 -23.91 -22.98 -15.27
C PRO A 187 -24.50 -22.21 -14.09
N LEU A 188 -24.41 -20.88 -14.14
CA LEU A 188 -25.18 -19.97 -13.28
C LEU A 188 -26.66 -20.02 -13.69
N VAL A 189 -27.35 -21.10 -13.31
CA VAL A 189 -28.81 -21.18 -13.48
C VAL A 189 -29.45 -20.32 -12.40
N ARG A 190 -29.67 -19.04 -12.71
CA ARG A 190 -30.67 -18.21 -12.04
C ARG A 190 -32.03 -18.86 -12.29
N GLN A 191 -32.56 -19.61 -11.33
CA GLN A 191 -33.93 -20.14 -11.42
C GLN A 191 -34.91 -18.98 -11.55
N ARG A 192 -35.35 -18.71 -12.79
CA ARG A 192 -36.48 -17.83 -13.07
C ARG A 192 -37.74 -18.64 -12.74
N LYS A 193 -38.41 -18.28 -11.63
CA LYS A 193 -39.71 -18.82 -11.21
C LYS A 193 -40.68 -18.78 -12.41
N ARG A 194 -40.95 -19.92 -13.05
CA ARG A 194 -41.93 -20.06 -14.15
C ARG A 194 -43.29 -19.64 -13.63
N ARG A 195 -43.83 -18.52 -14.11
CA ARG A 195 -45.28 -18.31 -14.10
C ARG A 195 -45.84 -19.12 -15.26
N PHE A 196 -46.70 -20.09 -14.95
CA PHE A 196 -47.46 -20.84 -15.95
C PHE A 196 -48.35 -19.87 -16.73
N PHE A 197 -48.13 -19.76 -18.03
CA PHE A 197 -49.15 -19.34 -18.99
C PHE A 197 -49.27 -20.45 -20.02
N GLY A 198 -50.38 -21.19 -19.90
CA GLY A 198 -50.78 -22.17 -20.91
C GLY A 198 -51.33 -21.43 -22.13
N LEU A 199 -50.76 -21.72 -23.30
CA LEU A 199 -51.37 -21.43 -24.58
C LEU A 199 -51.47 -22.75 -25.35
N CYS A 200 -52.70 -23.20 -25.52
CA CYS A 200 -53.07 -24.33 -26.37
C CYS A 200 -52.96 -23.88 -27.84
N CYS A 201 -52.16 -24.57 -28.64
CA CYS A 201 -52.22 -24.47 -30.09
C CYS A 201 -53.28 -25.48 -30.60
N LEU A 202 -54.46 -24.99 -30.99
CA LEU A 202 -55.36 -25.71 -31.89
C LEU A 202 -54.96 -25.37 -33.32
N VAL A 203 -54.40 -26.35 -34.02
CA VAL A 203 -54.20 -26.29 -35.48
C VAL A 203 -55.52 -26.67 -36.13
N THR A 204 -56.07 -25.78 -36.96
CA THR A 204 -57.14 -26.10 -37.93
C THR A 204 -56.67 -25.68 -39.31
N SER A 205 -56.63 -26.65 -40.23
CA SER A 205 -56.88 -26.53 -41.67
C SER A 205 -57.09 -27.94 -42.21
#